data_AF-A0A2S0IFV9-F1
#
_entry.id   AF-A0A2S0IFV9-F1
#
_cell.length_a   1.000
_cell.length_b   1.000
_cell.length_c   1.000
_cell.angle_alpha   90.00
_cell.angle_beta   90.00
_cell.angle_gamma   90.00
#
_symmetry.space_group_name_H-M   'P 1'
#
loop_
_entity.id
_entity.type
_entity.pdbx_description
1 polymer ?
#
loop_
_entity_poly.entity_id
_entity_poly.type
_entity_poly.pdbx_seq_one_letter_code
_entity_poly.pdbx_strand_id
1 'polypeptide(L)'
;MKTLATALMLSMSVLAAGAQAAEADQAPTRAQVQAELQQAKVSGQYTFGEEGYPAPIAQHSSLTSQQVQAELAQAKNAGQVTFGNMDYPPVAASASATSLTRAQVESQLAQAKTEGLVTFGNLDYPPHLGS
;
A
#
# COMPACT_ATOMS: atom_id res chain seq x y z
N MET A 1 -43.69 31.09 -16.77
CA MET A 1 -42.78 31.18 -17.94
C MET A 1 -41.34 31.38 -17.45
N LYS A 2 -40.60 30.31 -17.11
CA LYS A 2 -39.13 30.34 -16.82
C LYS A 2 -38.49 28.95 -16.56
N THR A 3 -39.12 27.85 -16.98
CA THR A 3 -38.65 26.48 -16.70
C THR A 3 -38.35 25.67 -17.97
N LEU A 4 -37.91 26.33 -19.05
CA LEU A 4 -37.67 25.69 -20.36
C LEU A 4 -36.26 25.96 -20.94
N ALA A 5 -35.28 26.33 -20.11
CA ALA A 5 -33.91 26.62 -20.59
C ALA A 5 -32.83 25.62 -20.13
N THR A 6 -33.14 24.67 -19.23
CA THR A 6 -32.11 23.80 -18.63
C THR A 6 -32.04 22.39 -19.27
N ALA A 7 -32.82 22.10 -20.31
CA ALA A 7 -32.92 20.76 -20.90
C ALA A 7 -32.07 20.53 -22.18
N LEU A 8 -31.27 21.50 -22.63
CA LEU A 8 -30.57 21.42 -23.93
C LEU A 8 -29.06 21.08 -23.83
N MET A 9 -28.47 20.99 -22.63
CA MET A 9 -27.03 20.71 -22.46
C MET A 9 -26.77 19.29 -21.94
N LEU A 10 -27.47 18.29 -22.47
CA LEU A 10 -27.26 16.88 -22.13
C LEU A 10 -27.46 15.95 -23.33
N SER A 11 -26.80 16.21 -24.47
CA SER A 11 -26.81 15.28 -25.61
C SER A 11 -25.68 15.52 -26.62
N MET A 12 -24.51 14.93 -26.37
CA MET A 12 -23.45 14.50 -27.30
C MET A 12 -22.27 14.17 -26.38
N SER A 13 -21.88 12.94 -26.07
CA SER A 13 -21.58 11.83 -26.97
C SER A 13 -21.33 10.55 -26.14
N VAL A 14 -22.32 9.65 -26.08
CA VAL A 14 -22.09 8.23 -25.71
C VAL A 14 -22.09 7.45 -27.01
N LEU A 15 -20.90 7.27 -27.60
CA LEU A 15 -20.65 6.29 -28.67
C LEU A 15 -19.14 6.06 -28.77
N ALA A 16 -18.59 5.22 -27.89
CA ALA A 16 -17.37 4.43 -28.12
C ALA A 16 -17.04 3.48 -26.96
N ALA A 17 -18.04 2.79 -26.38
CA ALA A 17 -17.78 1.59 -25.60
C ALA A 17 -17.67 0.40 -26.57
N GLY A 18 -16.50 0.21 -27.19
CA GLY A 18 -16.31 -0.88 -28.16
C GLY A 18 -14.96 -0.97 -28.89
N ALA A 19 -14.05 0.00 -28.75
CA ALA A 19 -12.75 -0.02 -29.44
C ALA A 19 -11.55 -0.02 -28.47
N GLN A 20 -11.73 -0.56 -27.27
CA GLN A 20 -10.71 -0.58 -26.22
C GLN A 20 -9.72 -1.76 -26.43
N ALA A 21 -9.17 -1.94 -27.63
CA ALA A 21 -8.22 -3.03 -27.90
C ALA A 21 -7.23 -2.76 -29.05
N ALA A 22 -7.43 -1.73 -29.86
CA ALA A 22 -6.51 -1.36 -30.96
C ALA A 22 -5.54 -0.20 -30.59
N GLU A 23 -5.67 0.36 -29.38
CA GLU A 23 -4.96 1.58 -28.97
C GLU A 23 -3.66 1.31 -28.21
N ALA A 24 -3.30 0.05 -27.98
CA ALA A 24 -2.04 -0.31 -27.31
C ALA A 24 -0.80 -0.20 -28.23
N ASP A 25 -1.00 -0.04 -29.55
CA ASP A 25 0.08 -0.02 -30.57
C ASP A 25 0.02 1.23 -31.49
N GLN A 26 -0.80 2.23 -31.14
CA GLN A 26 -0.85 3.49 -31.90
C GLN A 26 0.29 4.40 -31.44
N ALA A 27 1.37 4.48 -32.24
CA ALA A 27 2.42 5.46 -32.02
C ALA A 27 1.82 6.88 -31.97
N PRO A 28 2.35 7.76 -31.09
CA PRO A 28 1.78 9.09 -30.93
C PRO A 28 1.85 9.88 -32.24
N THR A 29 0.77 10.56 -32.57
CA THR A 29 0.71 11.44 -33.74
C THR A 29 1.66 12.63 -33.54
N ARG A 30 2.11 13.22 -34.65
CA ARG A 30 2.96 14.43 -34.61
C ARG A 30 2.35 15.57 -33.82
N ALA A 31 1.01 15.69 -33.81
CA ALA A 31 0.31 16.71 -33.04
C ALA A 31 0.39 16.43 -31.53
N GLN A 32 0.20 15.18 -31.12
CA GLN A 32 0.32 14.75 -29.73
C GLN A 32 1.74 14.96 -29.19
N VAL A 33 2.77 14.56 -29.96
CA VAL A 33 4.18 14.77 -29.55
C VAL A 33 4.52 16.25 -29.38
N GLN A 34 4.01 17.12 -30.24
CA GLN A 34 4.22 18.57 -30.11
C GLN A 34 3.53 19.15 -28.87
N ALA A 35 2.30 18.69 -28.58
CA ALA A 35 1.59 19.10 -27.39
C ALA A 35 2.30 18.64 -26.11
N GLU A 36 2.79 17.39 -26.09
CA GLU A 36 3.54 16.83 -24.97
C GLU A 36 4.87 17.56 -24.76
N LEU A 37 5.60 17.85 -25.84
CA LEU A 37 6.85 18.62 -25.75
C LEU A 37 6.60 20.04 -25.22
N GLN A 38 5.52 20.69 -25.66
CA GLN A 38 5.15 22.00 -25.13
C GLN A 38 4.79 21.92 -23.64
N GLN A 39 4.06 20.88 -23.23
CA GLN A 39 3.72 20.63 -21.85
C GLN A 39 4.98 20.41 -21.00
N ALA A 40 5.92 19.59 -21.47
CA ALA A 40 7.19 19.30 -20.77
C ALA A 40 8.06 20.54 -20.59
N LYS A 41 8.07 21.46 -21.57
CA LYS A 41 8.74 22.76 -21.46
C LYS A 41 8.10 23.64 -20.39
N VAL A 42 6.77 23.68 -20.33
CA VAL A 42 6.02 24.49 -19.36
C VAL A 42 6.13 23.92 -17.95
N SER A 43 6.14 22.59 -17.79
CA SER A 43 6.25 21.93 -16.49
C SER A 43 7.69 21.86 -15.96
N GLY A 44 8.68 22.36 -16.71
CA GLY A 44 10.09 22.31 -16.33
C GLY A 44 10.73 20.92 -16.44
N GLN A 45 10.02 19.95 -17.02
CA GLN A 45 10.52 18.59 -17.27
C GLN A 45 11.49 18.53 -18.46
N TYR A 46 11.52 19.59 -19.28
CA TYR A 46 12.46 19.76 -20.39
C TYR A 46 13.28 21.04 -20.21
N THR A 47 14.60 20.89 -20.16
CA THR A 47 15.57 21.99 -20.00
C THR A 47 16.44 22.13 -21.25
N PHE A 48 17.00 23.31 -21.48
CA PHE A 48 17.86 23.61 -22.64
C PHE A 48 19.29 23.91 -22.19
N GLY A 49 20.28 23.45 -22.96
CA GLY A 49 21.70 23.65 -22.67
C GLY A 49 22.26 22.69 -21.62
N GLU A 50 23.58 22.74 -21.41
CA GLU A 50 24.28 21.85 -20.49
C GLU A 50 24.04 22.20 -19.02
N GLU A 51 23.82 23.47 -18.70
CA GLU A 51 23.64 23.95 -17.32
C GLU A 51 22.30 23.52 -16.69
N GLY A 52 21.28 23.30 -17.53
CA GLY A 52 19.95 22.88 -17.10
C GLY A 52 19.77 21.37 -17.03
N TYR A 53 20.81 20.57 -17.34
CA TYR A 53 20.72 19.11 -17.33
C TYR A 53 21.37 18.51 -16.07
N PRO A 54 20.71 17.55 -15.40
CA PRO A 54 19.38 17.00 -15.70
C PRO A 54 18.24 17.96 -15.31
N ALA A 55 17.06 17.74 -15.88
CA ALA A 55 15.85 18.43 -15.43
C ALA A 55 15.64 18.20 -13.91
N PRO A 56 15.15 19.20 -13.15
CA PRO A 56 14.93 19.06 -11.73
C PRO A 56 13.99 17.88 -11.42
N ILE A 57 14.45 16.96 -10.56
CA ILE A 57 13.61 15.87 -10.07
C ILE A 57 12.66 16.46 -9.03
N ALA A 58 11.35 16.33 -9.25
CA ALA A 58 10.36 16.76 -8.28
C ALA A 58 10.55 16.01 -6.95
N GLN A 59 10.68 16.75 -5.84
CA GLN A 59 10.63 16.12 -4.52
C GLN A 59 9.20 15.65 -4.24
N HIS A 60 9.01 14.34 -4.13
CA HIS A 60 7.71 13.73 -3.83
C HIS A 60 7.35 13.73 -2.33
N SER A 61 8.29 14.11 -1.46
CA SER A 61 8.03 14.26 -0.02
C SER A 61 7.51 15.66 0.28
N SER A 62 6.34 15.75 0.91
CA SER A 62 5.85 16.98 1.54
C SER A 62 6.47 17.23 2.91
N LEU A 63 7.18 16.24 3.48
CA LEU A 63 7.81 16.34 4.80
C LEU A 63 9.22 16.92 4.69
N THR A 64 9.49 17.89 5.56
CA THR A 64 10.83 18.39 5.85
C THR A 64 11.65 17.34 6.60
N SER A 65 12.98 17.40 6.49
CA SER A 65 13.87 16.51 7.25
C SER A 65 13.66 16.59 8.75
N GLN A 66 13.23 17.76 9.27
CA GLN A 66 12.89 17.93 10.68
C GLN A 66 11.63 17.16 11.06
N GLN A 67 10.59 17.19 10.23
CA GLN A 67 9.35 16.44 10.47
C GLN A 67 9.60 14.93 10.46
N VAL A 68 10.40 14.43 9.50
CA VAL A 68 10.77 13.01 9.43
C VAL A 68 11.53 12.57 10.69
N GLN A 69 12.46 13.40 11.19
CA GLN A 69 13.19 13.12 12.43
C GLN A 69 12.27 13.09 13.65
N ALA A 70 11.31 14.02 13.72
CA ALA A 70 10.33 14.07 14.80
C ALA A 70 9.42 12.83 14.81
N GLU A 71 8.93 12.41 13.64
CA GLU A 71 8.10 11.21 13.49
C GLU A 71 8.87 9.94 13.87
N LEU A 72 10.13 9.83 13.41
CA LEU A 72 10.99 8.71 13.81
C LEU A 72 11.21 8.69 15.32
N ALA A 73 11.50 9.84 15.94
CA ALA A 73 11.67 9.92 17.40
C ALA A 73 10.40 9.51 18.13
N GLN A 74 9.22 9.94 17.66
CA GLN A 74 7.94 9.53 18.22
C GLN A 74 7.73 8.01 18.10
N ALA A 75 7.97 7.44 16.92
CA ALA A 75 7.78 6.00 16.67
C ALA A 75 8.73 5.14 17.52
N LYS A 76 9.96 5.61 17.75
CA LYS A 76 10.92 4.98 18.68
C LYS A 76 10.42 5.00 20.12
N ASN A 77 9.95 6.16 20.61
CA ASN A 77 9.38 6.26 21.96
C ASN A 77 8.11 5.42 22.13
N ALA A 78 7.31 5.29 21.07
CA ALA A 78 6.13 4.44 21.04
C ALA A 78 6.44 2.93 20.90
N GLY A 79 7.72 2.54 20.79
CA GLY A 79 8.12 1.14 20.61
C GLY A 79 7.62 0.51 19.31
N GLN A 80 7.36 1.33 18.29
CA GLN A 80 6.89 0.91 16.95
C GLN A 80 8.04 0.54 16.01
N VAL A 81 9.27 0.96 16.34
CA VAL A 81 10.49 0.72 15.53
C VAL A 81 11.50 -0.02 16.39
N THR A 82 12.14 -1.04 15.81
CA THR A 82 13.17 -1.86 16.47
C THR A 82 14.50 -1.72 15.73
N PHE A 83 15.60 -1.91 16.45
CA PHE A 83 16.95 -1.78 15.89
C PHE A 83 17.71 -3.08 16.10
N GLY A 84 17.52 -4.02 15.18
CA GLY A 84 18.24 -5.29 15.19
C GLY A 84 17.31 -6.49 15.00
N ASN A 85 17.85 -7.57 14.45
CA ASN A 85 17.10 -8.77 14.11
C ASN A 85 16.47 -9.46 15.33
N MET A 86 17.02 -9.25 16.53
CA MET A 86 16.51 -9.87 17.76
C MET A 86 15.36 -9.10 18.42
N ASP A 87 15.17 -7.84 18.05
CA ASP A 87 14.14 -6.97 18.65
C ASP A 87 12.82 -7.00 17.87
N TYR A 88 12.72 -7.83 16.82
CA TYR A 88 11.49 -8.02 16.05
C TYR A 88 10.61 -9.12 16.67
N PRO A 89 9.29 -8.92 16.79
CA PRO A 89 8.52 -7.74 16.36
C PRO A 89 8.54 -6.61 17.39
N PRO A 90 8.32 -5.34 16.97
CA PRO A 90 8.23 -4.19 17.87
C PRO A 90 7.29 -4.45 19.04
N VAL A 91 7.63 -3.93 20.22
CA VAL A 91 6.90 -4.19 21.48
C VAL A 91 5.41 -3.82 21.34
N ALA A 92 5.11 -2.72 20.62
CA ALA A 92 3.73 -2.33 20.32
C ALA A 92 2.98 -3.37 19.46
N ALA A 93 3.66 -4.06 18.54
CA ALA A 93 3.10 -5.16 17.75
C ALA A 93 3.06 -6.49 18.55
N SER A 94 4.03 -6.68 19.46
CA SER A 94 4.10 -7.83 20.37
C SER A 94 3.01 -7.82 21.44
N ALA A 95 2.26 -6.73 21.64
CA ALA A 95 1.07 -6.71 22.48
C ALA A 95 -0.06 -7.65 21.97
N SER A 96 0.06 -8.16 20.73
CA SER A 96 -0.77 -9.25 20.21
C SER A 96 -0.22 -10.66 20.50
N ALA A 97 0.93 -10.79 21.17
CA ALA A 97 1.34 -12.06 21.76
C ALA A 97 0.38 -12.36 22.92
N THR A 98 -0.49 -13.35 22.72
CA THR A 98 -1.40 -13.97 23.70
C THR A 98 -1.20 -13.53 25.14
N SER A 99 -2.24 -12.98 25.78
CA SER A 99 -2.27 -12.63 27.21
C SER A 99 -2.10 -13.83 28.17
N LEU A 100 -1.72 -14.99 27.64
CA LEU A 100 -1.49 -16.21 28.40
C LEU A 100 -0.06 -16.23 28.91
N THR A 101 0.07 -16.37 30.22
CA THR A 101 1.33 -16.74 30.86
C THR A 101 1.78 -18.12 30.38
N ARG A 102 3.09 -18.40 30.43
CA ARG A 102 3.64 -19.73 30.11
C ARG A 102 2.90 -20.84 30.90
N ALA A 103 2.62 -20.60 32.19
CA ALA A 103 1.89 -21.54 33.04
C ALA A 103 0.47 -21.82 32.53
N GLN A 104 -0.25 -20.82 32.02
CA GLN A 104 -1.57 -21.00 31.44
C GLN A 104 -1.52 -21.80 30.13
N VAL A 105 -0.49 -21.57 29.30
CA VAL A 105 -0.28 -22.35 28.07
C VAL A 105 0.02 -23.82 28.39
N GLU A 106 0.86 -24.09 29.39
CA GLU A 106 1.16 -25.44 29.85
C GLU A 106 -0.08 -26.15 30.39
N SER A 107 -0.91 -25.45 31.18
CA SER A 107 -2.17 -26.00 31.68
C SER A 107 -3.17 -26.32 30.56
N GLN A 108 -3.31 -25.44 29.56
CA GLN A 108 -4.21 -25.67 28.42
C GLN A 108 -3.71 -26.84 27.56
N LEU A 109 -2.40 -26.95 27.35
CA LEU A 109 -1.81 -28.07 26.62
C LEU A 109 -2.02 -29.39 27.36
N ALA A 110 -1.86 -29.41 28.68
CA ALA A 110 -2.13 -30.59 29.50
C ALA A 110 -3.60 -31.00 29.39
N GLN A 111 -4.52 -30.05 29.50
CA GLN A 111 -5.96 -30.29 29.36
C GLN A 111 -6.30 -30.85 27.96
N ALA A 112 -5.79 -30.24 26.90
CA ALA A 112 -6.04 -30.68 25.53
C ALA A 112 -5.47 -32.08 25.24
N LYS A 113 -4.38 -32.48 25.92
CA LYS A 113 -3.84 -33.85 25.84
C LYS A 113 -4.76 -34.85 26.54
N THR A 114 -5.30 -34.53 27.72
CA THR A 114 -6.29 -35.38 28.40
C THR A 114 -7.60 -35.50 27.63
N GLU A 115 -8.02 -34.44 26.94
CA GLU A 115 -9.21 -34.43 26.09
C GLU A 115 -8.99 -35.11 24.72
N GLY A 116 -7.76 -35.57 24.44
CA GLY A 116 -7.41 -36.21 23.18
C GLY A 116 -7.35 -35.27 21.97
N LEU A 117 -7.45 -33.95 22.18
CA LEU A 117 -7.42 -32.90 21.13
C LEU A 117 -6.04 -32.70 20.51
N VAL A 118 -4.97 -33.12 21.21
CA VAL A 118 -3.58 -33.00 20.76
C VAL A 118 -2.94 -34.38 20.70
N THR A 119 -2.46 -34.73 19.52
CA THR A 119 -1.85 -36.02 19.16
C THR A 119 -0.45 -35.76 18.59
N PHE A 120 0.47 -36.70 18.79
CA PHE A 120 1.84 -36.60 18.26
C PHE A 120 2.13 -37.77 17.31
N GLY A 121 2.54 -37.46 16.08
CA GLY A 121 2.90 -38.44 15.07
C GLY A 121 1.85 -38.58 13.94
N ASN A 122 2.31 -38.98 12.75
CA ASN A 122 1.47 -39.08 11.55
C ASN A 122 0.41 -40.20 11.63
N LEU A 123 0.53 -41.13 12.57
CA LEU A 123 -0.34 -42.29 12.72
C LEU A 123 -1.56 -42.02 13.61
N ASP A 124 -1.52 -40.96 14.41
CA ASP A 124 -2.54 -40.64 15.41
C ASP A 124 -3.37 -39.40 15.02
N TYR A 125 -3.32 -38.97 13.75
CA TYR A 125 -4.12 -37.87 13.20
C TYR A 125 -5.27 -38.42 12.35
N PRO A 126 -6.51 -37.90 12.50
CA PRO A 126 -6.92 -36.81 13.39
C PRO A 126 -7.13 -37.26 14.86
N PRO A 127 -7.09 -36.33 15.83
CA PRO A 127 -7.39 -36.61 17.24
C PRO A 127 -8.74 -37.30 17.39
N HIS A 128 -8.79 -38.38 18.17
CA HIS A 128 -10.02 -39.07 18.53
C HIS A 128 -10.52 -38.51 19.87
N LEU A 129 -11.74 -37.97 19.87
CA LEU A 129 -12.42 -37.53 21.08
C LEU A 129 -12.64 -38.76 21.96
N GLY A 130 -12.07 -38.78 23.17
CA GLY A 130 -12.26 -39.88 24.12
C GLY A 130 -13.75 -40.07 24.44
N SER A 131 -14.24 -41.30 24.25
CA SER A 131 -15.59 -41.74 24.63
C SER A 131 -15.75 -41.96 26.13
#